data_AF-A0A1Q9Y978-F1
#
_entry.id   AF-A0A1Q9Y978-F1
#
_cell.length_a   1.000
_cell.length_b   1.000
_cell.length_c   1.000
_cell.angle_alpha   90.00
_cell.angle_beta   90.00
_cell.angle_gamma   90.00
#
_symmetry.space_group_name_H-M   'P 1'
#
loop_
_entity.id
_entity.type
_entity.pdbx_description
1 polymer ?
#
loop_
_entity_poly.entity_id
_entity_poly.type
_entity_poly.pdbx_seq_one_letter_code
_entity_poly.pdbx_strand_id
1 'polypeptide(L)'
;MRFEFLAACLLATSLVHAEDVQKDHGLQPMDERGCVLGNAGMQAPTLTLMAAAYGESEARKDMALAQMKQALEAGCPVDEPDQMGLSALNGAILYDEPELVELLLAHGADPKRKIVSPKTTINGLDSFAFLDLLDKRDGKRDRKAIRALLAAHR
;
A
#
# COMPACT_ATOMS: atom_id res chain seq x y z
N MET A 1 -31.33 26.00 -68.25
CA MET A 1 -30.00 25.39 -68.48
C MET A 1 -29.24 25.40 -67.16
N ARG A 2 -28.61 24.26 -66.85
CA ARG A 2 -27.89 23.88 -65.62
C ARG A 2 -26.76 24.83 -65.19
N PHE A 3 -26.47 24.87 -63.88
CA PHE A 3 -25.17 24.62 -63.20
C PHE A 3 -25.20 25.33 -61.83
N GLU A 4 -25.49 24.61 -60.73
CA GLU A 4 -24.54 23.98 -59.79
C GLU A 4 -23.75 24.98 -58.93
N PHE A 5 -24.10 25.11 -57.63
CA PHE A 5 -23.17 25.56 -56.59
C PHE A 5 -23.43 24.79 -55.27
N LEU A 6 -22.68 23.68 -55.17
CA LEU A 6 -21.92 23.19 -54.01
C LEU A 6 -22.49 23.43 -52.59
N ALA A 7 -22.95 22.32 -52.01
CA ALA A 7 -23.13 22.14 -50.57
C ALA A 7 -21.78 22.03 -49.85
N ALA A 8 -21.56 22.88 -48.85
CA ALA A 8 -20.50 22.73 -47.85
C ALA A 8 -21.15 22.61 -46.46
N CYS A 9 -21.55 21.40 -46.07
CA CYS A 9 -21.90 21.09 -44.68
C CYS A 9 -20.62 20.75 -43.91
N LEU A 10 -20.13 21.71 -43.13
CA LEU A 10 -19.13 21.51 -42.09
C LEU A 10 -19.75 20.64 -40.98
N LEU A 11 -19.50 19.34 -41.02
CA LEU A 11 -19.79 18.46 -39.89
C LEU A 11 -18.69 18.68 -38.84
N ALA A 12 -19.09 19.31 -37.74
CA ALA A 12 -18.36 19.29 -36.49
C ALA A 12 -18.29 17.85 -35.98
N THR A 13 -17.13 17.21 -36.14
CA THR A 13 -16.78 16.02 -35.37
C THR A 13 -15.78 16.43 -34.30
N SER A 14 -16.30 16.58 -33.09
CA SER A 14 -15.53 16.60 -31.86
C SER A 14 -14.73 15.31 -31.73
N LEU A 15 -13.40 15.42 -31.70
CA LEU A 15 -12.56 14.41 -31.09
C LEU A 15 -11.55 15.13 -30.19
N VAL A 16 -11.97 15.19 -28.92
CA VAL A 16 -11.20 15.02 -27.69
C VAL A 16 -9.70 14.86 -27.91
N HIS A 17 -8.93 15.72 -27.25
CA HIS A 17 -7.49 15.61 -27.10
C HIS A 17 -7.13 14.19 -26.62
N ALA A 18 -6.50 13.41 -27.49
CA ALA A 18 -5.60 12.37 -27.03
C ALA A 18 -4.31 13.10 -26.63
N GLU A 19 -4.29 13.63 -25.40
CA GLU A 19 -3.01 13.94 -24.77
C GLU A 19 -2.24 12.63 -24.69
N ASP A 20 -1.06 12.65 -25.29
CA ASP A 20 -0.10 11.56 -25.31
C ASP A 20 0.01 10.94 -23.92
N VAL A 21 -0.46 9.69 -23.83
CA VAL A 21 -0.29 8.81 -22.67
C VAL A 21 1.20 8.63 -22.46
N GLN A 22 1.75 9.51 -21.61
CA GLN A 22 2.99 9.28 -20.92
C GLN A 22 2.84 7.92 -20.24
N LYS A 23 3.42 6.86 -20.82
CA LYS A 23 3.52 5.55 -20.17
C LYS A 23 4.47 5.70 -18.99
N ASP A 24 3.95 6.23 -17.89
CA ASP A 24 4.57 6.16 -16.59
C ASP A 24 4.57 4.68 -16.18
N HIS A 25 5.75 4.08 -16.12
CA HIS A 25 5.94 2.69 -15.68
C HIS A 25 5.85 2.54 -14.14
N GLY A 26 5.28 3.53 -13.45
CA GLY A 26 4.97 3.51 -12.03
C GLY A 26 3.91 2.47 -11.63
N LEU A 27 3.73 2.33 -10.31
CA LEU A 27 2.68 1.50 -9.74
C LEU A 27 1.31 2.15 -9.98
N GLN A 28 0.33 1.35 -10.38
CA GLN A 28 -1.03 1.76 -10.69
C GLN A 28 -2.03 0.94 -9.85
N PRO A 29 -3.25 1.45 -9.59
CA PRO A 29 -4.34 0.65 -9.05
C PRO A 29 -4.65 -0.56 -9.94
N MET A 30 -4.78 -1.73 -9.32
CA MET A 30 -5.13 -3.00 -9.98
C MET A 30 -6.58 -3.41 -9.72
N ASP A 31 -7.27 -2.68 -8.84
CA ASP A 31 -8.69 -2.80 -8.58
C ASP A 31 -9.32 -1.41 -8.43
N GLU A 32 -10.65 -1.34 -8.53
CA GLU A 32 -11.41 -0.07 -8.51
C GLU A 32 -11.22 0.75 -7.23
N ARG A 33 -10.93 0.09 -6.10
CA ARG A 33 -10.76 0.74 -4.79
C ARG A 33 -9.31 1.13 -4.52
N GLY A 34 -8.37 0.70 -5.36
CA GLY A 34 -6.94 0.90 -5.12
C GLY A 34 -6.41 0.11 -3.94
N CYS A 35 -7.02 -1.04 -3.62
CA CYS A 35 -6.54 -1.91 -2.54
C CYS A 35 -5.30 -2.71 -2.92
N VAL A 36 -5.06 -2.86 -4.22
CA VAL A 36 -3.88 -3.47 -4.81
C VAL A 36 -3.22 -2.45 -5.73
N LEU A 37 -1.92 -2.21 -5.51
CA LEU A 37 -1.07 -1.46 -6.42
C LEU A 37 -0.12 -2.42 -7.14
N GLY A 38 0.17 -2.14 -8.40
CA GLY A 38 1.09 -2.97 -9.18
C GLY A 38 1.47 -2.40 -10.52
N ASN A 39 2.12 -3.23 -11.33
CA ASN A 39 2.36 -3.05 -12.75
C ASN A 39 2.41 -4.44 -13.42
N ALA A 40 2.86 -4.52 -14.68
CA ALA A 40 2.96 -5.78 -15.40
C ALA A 40 3.89 -6.83 -14.76
N GLY A 41 4.81 -6.42 -13.88
CA GLY A 41 5.80 -7.30 -13.24
C GLY A 41 5.48 -7.69 -11.80
N MET A 42 4.67 -6.90 -11.08
CA MET A 42 4.34 -7.17 -9.68
C MET A 42 3.07 -6.46 -9.25
N GLN A 43 2.36 -7.05 -8.29
CA GLN A 43 1.26 -6.38 -7.58
C GLN A 43 1.24 -6.83 -6.13
N ALA A 44 0.81 -5.95 -5.23
CA ALA A 44 0.71 -6.22 -3.81
C ALA A 44 -0.42 -5.39 -3.18
N PRO A 45 -0.96 -5.81 -2.03
CA PRO A 45 -1.86 -4.97 -1.26
C PRO A 45 -1.21 -3.61 -0.96
N THR A 46 -1.92 -2.54 -1.25
CA THR A 46 -1.44 -1.15 -1.15
C THR A 46 -0.79 -0.87 0.20
N LEU A 47 -1.43 -1.30 1.29
CA LEU A 47 -0.93 -1.06 2.65
C LEU A 47 0.41 -1.75 2.90
N THR A 48 0.61 -2.98 2.41
CA THR A 48 1.88 -3.71 2.55
C THR A 48 2.99 -3.05 1.74
N LEU A 49 2.67 -2.62 0.52
CA LEU A 49 3.63 -1.98 -0.39
C LEU A 49 4.07 -0.61 0.12
N MET A 50 3.12 0.21 0.59
CA MET A 50 3.41 1.52 1.13
C MET A 50 4.16 1.45 2.46
N ALA A 51 3.84 0.48 3.33
CA ALA A 51 4.61 0.25 4.55
C ALA A 51 6.09 -0.09 4.27
N ALA A 52 6.37 -0.84 3.19
CA ALA A 52 7.74 -1.13 2.77
C ALA A 52 8.47 0.07 2.16
N ALA A 53 7.76 0.92 1.42
CA ALA A 53 8.32 2.12 0.78
C ALA A 53 8.48 3.32 1.73
N TYR A 54 7.83 3.29 2.91
CA TYR A 54 7.73 4.42 3.83
C TYR A 54 9.10 4.98 4.25
N GLY A 55 10.00 4.14 4.74
CA GLY A 55 11.28 4.56 5.31
C GLY A 55 12.38 4.90 4.29
N GLU A 56 12.09 4.90 2.98
CA GLU A 56 13.11 5.12 1.93
C GLU A 56 13.55 6.57 1.81
N SER A 57 12.64 7.54 2.01
CA SER A 57 12.94 8.98 2.06
C SER A 57 11.77 9.77 2.64
N GLU A 58 12.00 10.99 3.13
CA GLU A 58 10.92 11.85 3.65
C GLU A 58 9.83 12.12 2.60
N ALA A 59 10.21 12.34 1.34
CA ALA A 59 9.23 12.50 0.25
C ALA A 59 8.37 11.23 0.03
N ARG A 60 8.93 10.04 0.30
CA ARG A 60 8.17 8.78 0.22
C ARG A 60 7.30 8.54 1.45
N LYS A 61 7.68 9.03 2.63
CA LYS A 61 6.84 8.95 3.83
C LYS A 61 5.49 9.62 3.62
N ASP A 62 5.50 10.88 3.19
CA ASP A 62 4.27 11.66 2.97
C ASP A 62 3.37 10.99 1.92
N MET A 63 3.97 10.55 0.81
CA MET A 63 3.27 9.84 -0.26
C MET A 63 2.67 8.52 0.23
N ALA A 64 3.46 7.70 0.92
CA ALA A 64 3.03 6.40 1.43
C ALA A 64 1.91 6.57 2.47
N LEU A 65 2.02 7.53 3.39
CA LEU A 65 0.96 7.84 4.35
C LEU A 65 -0.33 8.29 3.67
N ALA A 66 -0.23 9.18 2.68
CA ALA A 66 -1.39 9.64 1.91
C ALA A 66 -2.09 8.45 1.23
N GLN A 67 -1.33 7.59 0.54
CA GLN A 67 -1.85 6.43 -0.15
C GLN A 67 -2.45 5.39 0.82
N MET A 68 -1.82 5.17 1.98
CA MET A 68 -2.34 4.27 3.02
C MET A 68 -3.67 4.79 3.59
N LYS A 69 -3.75 6.09 3.91
CA LYS A 69 -4.98 6.70 4.42
C LYS A 69 -6.12 6.58 3.41
N GLN A 70 -5.86 6.89 2.13
CA GLN A 70 -6.84 6.73 1.05
C GLN A 70 -7.33 5.29 0.93
N ALA A 71 -6.42 4.30 0.97
CA ALA A 71 -6.81 2.89 0.89
C ALA A 71 -7.65 2.46 2.11
N LEU A 72 -7.30 2.92 3.31
CA LEU A 72 -8.08 2.65 4.53
C LEU A 72 -9.48 3.28 4.47
N GLU A 73 -9.57 4.54 4.04
CA GLU A 73 -10.85 5.25 3.83
C GLU A 73 -11.72 4.58 2.75
N ALA A 74 -11.10 4.00 1.72
CA ALA A 74 -11.79 3.21 0.69
C ALA A 74 -12.24 1.81 1.17
N GLY A 75 -11.98 1.46 2.44
CA GLY A 75 -12.37 0.18 3.02
C GLY A 75 -11.52 -1.00 2.53
N CYS A 76 -10.25 -0.75 2.17
CA CYS A 76 -9.32 -1.82 1.87
C CYS A 76 -9.01 -2.66 3.13
N PRO A 77 -8.84 -3.99 3.00
CA PRO A 77 -8.60 -4.83 4.17
C PRO A 77 -7.25 -4.50 4.82
N VAL A 78 -7.29 -4.06 6.08
CA VAL A 78 -6.11 -3.59 6.82
C VAL A 78 -5.06 -4.70 7.04
N ASP A 79 -5.52 -5.94 7.20
CA ASP A 79 -4.69 -7.11 7.48
C ASP A 79 -4.40 -7.98 6.24
N GLU A 80 -4.65 -7.48 5.03
CA GLU A 80 -4.31 -8.22 3.81
C GLU A 80 -2.80 -8.43 3.75
N PRO A 81 -2.31 -9.69 3.72
CA PRO A 81 -0.89 -9.96 3.74
C PRO A 81 -0.27 -9.88 2.35
N ASP A 82 1.03 -9.61 2.31
CA ASP A 82 1.83 -9.75 1.11
C ASP A 82 2.08 -11.24 0.75
N GLN A 83 2.87 -11.46 -0.30
CA GLN A 83 3.23 -12.81 -0.76
C GLN A 83 4.05 -13.61 0.27
N MET A 84 4.63 -12.96 1.28
CA MET A 84 5.37 -13.59 2.38
C MET A 84 4.50 -13.85 3.62
N GLY A 85 3.23 -13.47 3.59
CA GLY A 85 2.31 -13.60 4.72
C GLY A 85 2.34 -12.44 5.71
N LEU A 86 3.05 -11.35 5.38
CA LEU A 86 3.20 -10.18 6.26
C LEU A 86 2.11 -9.15 5.93
N SER A 87 1.34 -8.76 6.95
CA SER A 87 0.44 -7.60 6.85
C SER A 87 1.23 -6.29 6.86
N ALA A 88 0.56 -5.18 6.58
CA ALA A 88 1.15 -3.84 6.72
C ALA A 88 1.64 -3.57 8.16
N LEU A 89 0.94 -4.12 9.18
CA LEU A 89 1.35 -3.98 10.58
C LEU A 89 2.67 -4.71 10.84
N ASN A 90 2.85 -5.90 10.26
CA ASN A 90 4.13 -6.61 10.35
C ASN A 90 5.24 -5.84 9.62
N GLY A 91 4.95 -5.25 8.47
CA GLY A 91 5.87 -4.36 7.76
C GLY A 91 6.34 -3.18 8.63
N ALA A 92 5.40 -2.44 9.22
CA ALA A 92 5.69 -1.33 10.11
C ALA A 92 6.60 -1.74 11.30
N ILE A 93 6.35 -2.91 11.89
CA ILE A 93 7.18 -3.47 12.97
C ILE A 93 8.58 -3.85 12.46
N LEU A 94 8.67 -4.48 11.28
CA LEU A 94 9.93 -4.90 10.67
C LEU A 94 10.84 -3.71 10.38
N TYR A 95 10.27 -2.62 9.84
CA TYR A 95 10.99 -1.42 9.44
C TYR A 95 11.23 -0.43 10.59
N ASP A 96 10.63 -0.67 11.77
CA ASP A 96 10.73 0.19 12.96
C ASP A 96 10.02 1.54 12.81
N GLU A 97 8.79 1.50 12.30
CA GLU A 97 7.97 2.67 11.95
C GLU A 97 6.76 2.82 12.88
N PRO A 98 6.92 3.41 14.08
CA PRO A 98 5.84 3.51 15.08
C PRO A 98 4.62 4.31 14.59
N GLU A 99 4.80 5.30 13.72
CA GLU A 99 3.69 6.06 13.14
C GLU A 99 2.76 5.18 12.30
N LEU A 100 3.32 4.25 11.51
CA LEU A 100 2.53 3.30 10.75
C LEU A 100 1.86 2.27 11.66
N VAL A 101 2.53 1.85 12.74
CA VAL A 101 1.93 0.97 13.75
C VAL A 101 0.70 1.62 14.37
N GLU A 102 0.79 2.89 14.76
CA GLU A 102 -0.34 3.64 15.31
C GLU A 102 -1.48 3.78 14.30
N LEU A 103 -1.17 4.20 13.05
CA LEU A 103 -2.16 4.35 11.98
C LEU A 103 -2.96 3.05 11.76
N LEU A 104 -2.25 1.93 11.61
CA LEU A 104 -2.86 0.64 11.27
C LEU A 104 -3.69 0.08 12.43
N LEU A 105 -3.20 0.18 13.67
CA LEU A 105 -3.96 -0.23 14.85
C LEU A 105 -5.23 0.61 15.04
N ALA A 106 -5.14 1.94 14.80
CA ALA A 106 -6.30 2.83 14.85
C ALA A 106 -7.37 2.48 13.80
N HIS A 107 -6.99 1.81 12.71
CA HIS A 107 -7.90 1.32 11.67
C HIS A 107 -8.23 -0.18 11.82
N GLY A 108 -7.96 -0.77 12.99
CA GLY A 108 -8.42 -2.11 13.32
C GLY A 108 -7.52 -3.25 12.84
N ALA A 109 -6.25 -3.00 12.51
CA ALA A 109 -5.28 -4.07 12.30
C ALA A 109 -5.23 -4.99 13.53
N ASP A 110 -5.33 -6.31 13.34
CA ASP A 110 -5.31 -7.27 14.44
C ASP A 110 -3.86 -7.68 14.80
N PRO A 111 -3.28 -7.22 15.92
CA PRO A 111 -1.93 -7.58 16.31
C PRO A 111 -1.79 -9.06 16.72
N LYS A 112 -2.90 -9.80 16.89
CA LYS A 112 -2.92 -11.24 17.21
C LYS A 112 -3.07 -12.12 15.98
N ARG A 113 -3.34 -11.55 14.80
CA ARG A 113 -3.40 -12.29 13.55
C ARG A 113 -2.07 -13.00 13.31
N LYS A 114 -2.15 -14.30 13.03
CA LYS A 114 -0.96 -15.11 12.77
C LYS A 114 -0.46 -14.91 11.36
N ILE A 115 0.85 -14.71 11.22
CA ILE A 115 1.56 -14.74 9.94
C ILE A 115 1.45 -16.16 9.37
N VAL A 116 0.98 -16.29 8.13
CA VAL A 116 0.96 -17.54 7.37
C VAL A 116 2.02 -17.43 6.28
N SER A 117 3.18 -18.05 6.49
CA SER A 117 4.34 -17.88 5.63
C SER A 117 5.00 -19.22 5.30
N PRO A 118 5.54 -19.40 4.09
CA PRO A 118 6.41 -20.55 3.79
C PRO A 118 7.70 -20.54 4.62
N LYS A 119 8.08 -19.39 5.21
CA LYS A 119 9.26 -19.27 6.08
C LYS A 119 8.90 -19.70 7.50
N THR A 120 9.39 -20.87 7.91
CA THR A 120 9.14 -21.46 9.23
C THR A 120 9.49 -20.53 10.40
N THR A 121 10.49 -19.66 10.25
CA THR A 121 10.94 -18.73 11.29
C THR A 121 9.87 -17.72 11.72
N ILE A 122 9.01 -17.29 10.80
CA ILE A 122 7.97 -16.27 11.08
C ILE A 122 6.55 -16.85 11.05
N ASN A 123 6.38 -18.04 10.47
CA ASN A 123 5.08 -18.69 10.37
C ASN A 123 4.50 -18.98 11.77
N GLY A 124 3.23 -18.61 11.98
CA GLY A 124 2.53 -18.78 13.25
C GLY A 124 2.84 -17.72 14.31
N LEU A 125 3.72 -16.76 14.04
CA LEU A 125 3.93 -15.61 14.92
C LEU A 125 2.78 -14.61 14.77
N ASP A 126 2.39 -13.99 15.88
CA ASP A 126 1.62 -12.74 15.86
C ASP A 126 2.58 -11.54 15.93
N SER A 127 2.04 -10.32 15.93
CA SER A 127 2.85 -9.09 15.94
C SER A 127 3.73 -8.96 17.18
N PHE A 128 3.29 -9.49 18.34
CA PHE A 128 4.07 -9.48 19.57
C PHE A 128 5.27 -10.42 19.49
N ALA A 129 5.02 -11.68 19.09
CA ALA A 129 6.08 -12.68 18.96
C ALA A 129 7.03 -12.34 17.80
N PHE A 130 6.52 -11.71 16.75
CA PHE A 130 7.34 -11.20 15.65
C PHE A 130 8.26 -10.06 16.10
N LEU A 131 7.75 -9.09 16.88
CA LEU A 131 8.57 -8.04 17.50
C LEU A 131 9.68 -8.63 18.38
N ASP A 132 9.34 -9.59 19.25
CA ASP A 132 10.32 -10.23 20.12
C ASP A 132 11.39 -11.02 19.33
N LEU A 133 11.03 -11.60 18.19
CA LEU A 133 12.00 -12.22 17.28
C LEU A 133 12.96 -11.19 16.66
N LEU A 134 12.45 -10.03 16.26
CA LEU A 134 13.26 -8.96 15.67
C LEU A 134 14.24 -8.37 16.70
N ASP A 135 13.80 -8.17 17.94
CA ASP A 135 14.67 -7.66 19.01
C ASP A 135 15.79 -8.64 19.37
N LYS A 136 15.52 -9.96 19.29
CA LYS A 136 16.57 -10.99 19.44
C LYS A 136 17.60 -10.95 18.31
N ARG A 137 17.17 -10.61 17.09
CA ARG A 137 18.04 -10.56 15.91
C ARG A 137 18.84 -9.25 15.82
N ASP A 138 18.22 -8.14 16.23
CA ASP A 138 18.78 -6.79 16.18
C ASP A 138 18.36 -5.98 17.42
N GLY A 139 19.00 -6.27 18.55
CA GLY A 139 18.75 -5.61 19.82
C GLY A 139 19.31 -4.18 19.92
N LYS A 140 19.88 -3.64 18.83
CA LYS A 140 20.38 -2.25 18.79
C LYS A 140 19.29 -1.25 18.42
N ARG A 141 18.24 -1.69 17.71
CA ARG A 141 17.09 -0.83 17.38
C ARG A 141 16.20 -0.63 18.59
N ASP A 142 15.79 0.61 18.86
CA ASP A 142 14.92 0.94 19.98
C ASP A 142 13.45 0.86 19.58
N ARG A 143 12.84 -0.31 19.78
CA ARG A 143 11.42 -0.55 19.47
C ARG A 143 10.46 -0.29 20.64
N LYS A 144 10.84 0.50 21.64
CA LYS A 144 9.98 0.77 22.82
C LYS A 144 8.64 1.40 22.44
N ALA A 145 8.63 2.33 21.49
CA ALA A 145 7.40 2.99 21.04
C ALA A 145 6.41 1.96 20.45
N ILE A 146 6.89 1.09 19.56
CA ILE A 146 6.11 0.01 18.96
C ILE A 146 5.58 -0.95 20.05
N ARG A 147 6.43 -1.29 21.03
CA ARG A 147 6.02 -2.15 22.14
C ARG A 147 4.89 -1.54 22.97
N ALA A 148 4.95 -0.23 23.23
CA ALA A 148 3.89 0.48 23.94
C ALA A 148 2.58 0.51 23.13
N LEU A 149 2.66 0.79 21.83
CA LEU A 149 1.50 0.79 20.93
C LEU A 149 0.80 -0.57 20.86
N LEU A 150 1.56 -1.66 20.69
CA LEU A 150 1.02 -3.01 20.69
C LEU A 150 0.41 -3.39 22.05
N ALA A 151 1.05 -3.00 23.16
CA ALA A 151 0.54 -3.30 24.50
C ALA A 151 -0.82 -2.65 24.79
N ALA A 152 -1.10 -1.49 24.18
CA ALA A 152 -2.41 -0.83 24.27
C ALA A 152 -3.53 -1.59 23.53
N HIS A 153 -3.19 -2.54 22.67
CA HIS A 153 -4.12 -3.31 21.82
C HIS A 153 -4.09 -4.82 22.12
N ARG A 154 -3.75 -5.19 23.35
CA ARG A 154 -3.62 -6.58 23.78
C ARG A 154 -4.94 -7.25 24.14
#